data_AF-A0A1I2Y6X7-F1
#
_entry.id   AF-A0A1I2Y6X7-F1
#
_cell.length_a   1.000
_cell.length_b   1.000
_cell.length_c   1.000
_cell.angle_alpha   90.00
_cell.angle_beta   90.00
_cell.angle_gamma   90.00
#
_symmetry.space_group_name_H-M   'P 1'
#
loop_
_entity.id
_entity.type
_entity.pdbx_description
1 polymer ?
#
loop_
_entity_poly.entity_id
_entity_poly.type
_entity_poly.pdbx_seq_one_letter_code
_entity_poly.pdbx_strand_id
1 'polypeptide(L)'
;MEFYLIDPAGPQLQLPVNPSEVTIRREKQYETINIINLGEVDFPTGEKVKEISFSSFFPAYYDSYCSYQDIPDPQEGMNQLTSWMNSEKPIRLLITDTIINVLVLLAVHNTTFKGGEPGDVYYELVCRTWREVKVRTTAEAAFPASTAGVAQNQPRPRVDVKPVPKIQTVKPGDTLWAIAKLAYGDGSKWQAIYEANKETIGPNKDLIIPGMKLVMPA
;
A
#
# COMPACT_ATOMS: atom_id res chain seq x y z
N MET A 1 -13.92 14.10 18.34
CA MET A 1 -12.94 14.47 17.31
C MET A 1 -12.29 15.78 17.68
N GLU A 2 -11.11 15.70 18.26
CA GLU A 2 -10.24 16.82 18.62
C GLU A 2 -9.00 16.79 17.73
N PHE A 3 -8.53 17.98 17.35
CA PHE A 3 -7.43 18.13 16.43
C PHE A 3 -6.21 18.68 17.15
N TYR A 4 -5.09 17.97 16.99
CA TYR A 4 -3.80 18.31 17.59
C TYR A 4 -2.73 18.40 16.51
N LEU A 5 -2.00 19.51 16.52
CA LEU A 5 -0.79 19.75 15.75
C LEU A 5 0.39 19.79 16.72
N ILE A 6 1.29 18.83 16.60
CA ILE A 6 2.38 18.62 17.56
C ILE A 6 3.72 18.74 16.83
N ASP A 7 4.52 19.73 17.20
CA ASP A 7 5.91 19.84 16.75
C ASP A 7 6.80 18.87 17.55
N PRO A 8 7.65 18.03 16.90
CA PRO A 8 8.61 17.17 17.61
C PRO A 8 9.57 17.89 18.56
N ALA A 9 9.87 19.18 18.31
CA ALA A 9 10.86 19.95 19.06
C ALA A 9 10.26 21.10 19.90
N GLY A 10 8.94 21.25 19.91
CA GLY A 10 8.34 22.52 20.31
C GLY A 10 6.89 22.42 20.79
N PRO A 11 6.09 23.49 20.57
CA PRO A 11 4.75 23.61 21.14
C PRO A 11 3.75 22.65 20.50
N GLN A 12 2.80 22.19 21.30
CA GLN A 12 1.60 21.51 20.84
C GLN A 12 0.47 22.53 20.71
N LEU A 13 -0.24 22.52 19.58
CA LEU A 13 -1.44 23.31 19.36
C LEU A 13 -2.65 22.38 19.29
N GLN A 14 -3.56 22.51 20.25
CA GLN A 14 -4.92 22.00 20.14
C GLN A 14 -5.80 23.05 19.48
N LEU A 15 -6.57 22.68 18.47
CA LEU A 15 -7.46 23.63 17.81
C LEU A 15 -8.58 24.06 18.79
N PRO A 16 -8.81 25.38 19.00
CA PRO A 16 -9.89 25.85 19.88
C PRO A 16 -11.24 25.35 19.42
N VAL A 17 -11.51 25.49 18.12
CA VAL A 17 -12.73 25.02 17.47
C VAL A 17 -12.38 23.81 16.62
N ASN A 18 -13.09 22.71 16.83
CA ASN A 18 -12.89 21.51 16.03
C ASN A 18 -13.53 21.67 14.64
N PRO A 19 -12.81 21.36 13.56
CA PRO A 19 -13.38 21.25 12.22
C PRO A 19 -14.61 20.33 12.20
N SER A 20 -15.63 20.72 11.43
CA SER A 20 -16.83 19.89 11.22
C SER A 20 -16.55 18.65 10.37
N GLU A 21 -15.55 18.73 9.50
CA GLU A 21 -15.14 17.66 8.61
C GLU A 21 -13.63 17.67 8.35
N VAL A 22 -13.10 16.52 7.93
CA VAL A 22 -11.74 16.36 7.44
C VAL A 22 -11.74 15.53 6.17
N THR A 23 -11.15 16.08 5.11
CA THR A 23 -11.06 15.42 3.81
C THR A 23 -9.67 14.83 3.62
N ILE A 24 -9.59 13.55 3.23
CA ILE A 24 -8.32 12.89 2.94
C ILE A 24 -8.31 12.43 1.49
N ARG A 25 -7.56 13.15 0.66
CA ARG A 25 -7.36 12.84 -0.76
C ARG A 25 -6.19 11.87 -0.93
N ARG A 26 -6.47 10.74 -1.57
CA ARG A 26 -5.50 9.68 -1.90
C ARG A 26 -5.57 9.43 -3.39
N GLU A 27 -4.43 9.53 -4.06
CA GLU A 27 -4.35 9.35 -5.50
C GLU A 27 -3.15 8.51 -5.89
N LYS A 28 -3.31 7.71 -6.93
CA LYS A 28 -2.18 7.12 -7.64
C LYS A 28 -1.59 8.16 -8.59
N GLN A 29 -0.29 8.07 -8.80
CA GLN A 29 0.39 8.79 -9.84
C GLN A 29 0.40 7.92 -11.10
N TYR A 30 -0.07 8.50 -12.20
CA TYR A 30 -0.08 7.88 -13.52
C TYR A 30 0.83 8.67 -14.46
N GLU A 31 1.48 7.96 -15.36
CA GLU A 31 2.14 8.49 -16.55
C GLU A 31 1.30 8.07 -17.74
N THR A 32 0.66 9.04 -18.39
CA THR A 32 -0.24 8.80 -19.53
C THR A 32 0.55 8.97 -20.81
N ILE A 33 0.58 7.93 -21.64
CA ILE A 33 1.27 7.93 -22.94
C ILE A 33 0.23 7.74 -24.04
N ASN A 34 0.28 8.57 -25.07
CA ASN A 34 -0.55 8.40 -26.27
C ASN A 34 0.16 7.50 -27.27
N ILE A 35 -0.46 6.38 -27.61
CA ILE A 35 0.05 5.39 -28.56
C ILE A 35 -0.76 5.49 -29.85
N ILE A 36 -0.06 5.64 -30.98
CA ILE A 36 -0.68 5.70 -32.31
C ILE A 36 -1.57 4.46 -32.50
N ASN A 37 -2.85 4.68 -32.87
CA ASN A 37 -3.91 3.68 -33.04
C ASN A 37 -4.45 3.01 -31.76
N LEU A 38 -3.86 3.24 -30.59
CA LEU A 38 -4.34 2.70 -29.31
C LEU A 38 -4.93 3.77 -28.38
N GLY A 39 -4.63 5.05 -28.63
CA GLY A 39 -5.07 6.16 -27.81
C GLY A 39 -4.24 6.31 -26.54
N GLU A 40 -4.84 6.89 -25.49
CA GLU A 40 -4.18 7.12 -24.21
C GLU A 40 -4.13 5.85 -23.37
N VAL A 41 -2.94 5.53 -22.87
CA VAL A 41 -2.71 4.42 -21.94
C VAL A 41 -2.02 4.94 -20.68
N ASP A 42 -2.58 4.60 -19.52
CA ASP A 42 -2.07 5.00 -18.21
C ASP A 42 -1.12 3.96 -17.62
N PHE A 43 0.08 4.40 -17.23
CA PHE A 43 1.07 3.60 -16.51
C PHE A 43 1.17 4.11 -15.06
N PRO A 44 0.77 3.32 -14.03
CA PRO A 44 0.89 3.74 -12.64
C PRO A 44 2.36 3.77 -12.21
N THR A 45 2.89 4.96 -11.91
CA THR A 45 4.29 5.18 -11.52
C THR A 45 4.50 5.28 -10.01
N GLY A 46 3.43 5.43 -9.23
CA GLY A 46 3.50 5.44 -7.77
C GLY A 46 2.24 5.97 -7.11
N GLU A 47 2.41 6.49 -5.89
CA GLU A 47 1.35 7.16 -5.13
C GLU A 47 1.67 8.65 -5.00
N LYS A 48 0.67 9.49 -5.28
CA LYS A 48 0.77 10.91 -4.94
C LYS A 48 0.77 11.05 -3.42
N VAL A 49 1.41 12.12 -2.95
CA VAL A 49 1.42 12.45 -1.52
C VAL A 49 -0.04 12.64 -1.06
N LYS A 50 -0.41 12.01 0.05
CA LYS A 50 -1.77 12.11 0.60
C LYS A 50 -1.96 13.53 1.10
N GLU A 51 -3.09 14.12 0.74
CA GLU A 51 -3.49 15.47 1.14
C GLU A 51 -4.61 15.36 2.16
N ILE A 52 -4.48 16.08 3.28
CA ILE A 52 -5.45 16.15 4.35
C ILE A 52 -5.86 17.61 4.47
N SER A 53 -7.14 17.92 4.24
CA SER A 53 -7.67 19.27 4.30
C SER A 53 -8.81 19.40 5.29
N PHE A 54 -8.85 20.53 5.99
CA PHE A 54 -9.90 20.89 6.93
C PHE A 54 -9.90 22.41 7.13
N SER A 55 -11.03 22.94 7.59
CA SER A 55 -11.20 24.36 7.92
C SER A 55 -11.66 24.52 9.35
N SER A 56 -11.24 25.62 9.98
CA SER A 56 -11.68 26.02 11.31
C SER A 56 -11.40 27.52 11.52
N PHE A 57 -11.46 28.01 12.75
CA PHE A 57 -11.17 29.38 13.10
C PHE A 57 -10.62 29.51 14.52
N PHE A 58 -9.89 30.59 14.75
CA PHE A 58 -9.51 31.05 16.07
C PHE A 58 -10.51 32.11 16.53
N PRO A 59 -11.30 31.85 17.58
CA PRO A 59 -12.27 32.81 18.10
C PRO A 59 -11.57 33.88 18.94
N ALA A 60 -12.07 35.11 18.88
CA ALA A 60 -11.54 36.21 19.68
C ALA A 60 -11.75 36.00 21.19
N TYR A 61 -12.82 35.30 21.55
CA TYR A 61 -13.21 35.04 22.93
C TYR A 61 -13.68 33.60 23.07
N TYR A 62 -13.52 33.06 24.27
CA TYR A 62 -14.05 31.74 24.60
C TYR A 62 -15.59 31.73 24.56
N ASP A 63 -16.15 30.70 23.95
CA ASP A 63 -17.58 30.40 23.93
C ASP A 63 -17.80 28.87 23.99
N SER A 64 -19.04 28.43 24.17
CA SER A 64 -19.50 27.05 24.32
C SER A 64 -19.08 26.08 23.21
N TYR A 65 -18.81 26.58 22.00
CA TYR A 65 -18.31 25.76 20.89
C TYR A 65 -16.79 25.48 20.97
N CYS A 66 -16.06 26.14 21.88
CA CYS A 66 -14.64 25.92 22.09
C CYS A 66 -14.37 24.66 22.92
N SER A 67 -13.33 23.93 22.55
CA SER A 67 -12.94 22.67 23.18
C SER A 67 -12.29 22.86 24.56
N TYR A 68 -11.67 24.03 24.80
CA TYR A 68 -10.99 24.38 26.04
C TYR A 68 -11.13 25.88 26.33
N GLN A 69 -10.92 26.28 27.59
CA GLN A 69 -11.16 27.65 28.07
C GLN A 69 -10.03 28.64 27.74
N ASP A 70 -8.79 28.23 27.98
CA ASP A 70 -7.61 29.09 27.81
C ASP A 70 -7.14 29.09 26.35
N ILE A 71 -7.98 29.66 25.46
CA ILE A 71 -7.72 29.68 24.03
C ILE A 71 -6.57 30.65 23.69
N PRO A 72 -5.69 30.29 22.74
CA PRO A 72 -4.66 31.18 22.25
C PRO A 72 -5.28 32.39 21.56
N ASP A 73 -4.57 33.52 21.62
CA ASP A 73 -4.96 34.70 20.85
C ASP A 73 -5.01 34.36 19.35
N PRO A 74 -6.04 34.83 18.61
CA PRO A 74 -6.16 34.50 17.18
C PRO A 74 -4.94 34.86 16.35
N GLN A 75 -4.25 35.96 16.66
CA GLN A 75 -3.03 36.35 15.94
C GLN A 75 -1.85 35.43 16.31
N GLU A 76 -1.73 35.04 17.57
CA GLU A 76 -0.68 34.10 18.00
C GLU A 76 -0.86 32.72 17.37
N GLY A 77 -2.07 32.18 17.39
CA GLY A 77 -2.39 30.91 16.73
C GLY A 77 -2.12 30.95 15.22
N MET A 78 -2.52 32.04 14.56
CA MET A 78 -2.26 32.30 13.15
C MET A 78 -0.76 32.36 12.82
N ASN A 79 0.01 33.08 13.66
CA ASN A 79 1.46 33.18 13.52
C ASN A 79 2.14 31.83 13.73
N GLN A 80 1.67 31.02 14.67
CA GLN A 80 2.18 29.67 14.91
C GLN A 80 1.96 28.77 13.68
N LEU A 81 0.74 28.73 13.13
CA LEU A 81 0.46 27.99 11.89
C LEU A 81 1.34 28.45 10.73
N THR A 82 1.49 29.78 10.58
CA THR A 82 2.36 30.36 9.55
C THR A 82 3.82 29.98 9.76
N SER A 83 4.29 29.94 11.01
CA SER A 83 5.66 29.52 11.34
C SER A 83 5.92 28.06 10.98
N TRP A 84 4.94 27.17 11.21
CA TRP A 84 5.04 25.77 10.83
C TRP A 84 4.98 25.56 9.32
N MET A 85 4.15 26.32 8.60
CA MET A 85 4.14 26.31 7.13
C MET A 85 5.50 26.72 6.55
N ASN A 86 6.13 27.74 7.14
CA ASN A 86 7.46 28.20 6.72
C ASN A 86 8.59 27.27 7.20
N SER A 87 8.31 26.39 8.17
CA SER A 87 9.27 25.41 8.64
C SER A 87 9.31 24.23 7.66
N GLU A 88 10.50 23.82 7.24
CA GLU A 88 10.68 22.62 6.42
C GLU A 88 10.55 21.31 7.23
N LYS A 89 10.15 21.41 8.50
CA LYS A 89 10.07 20.29 9.43
C LYS A 89 8.66 19.71 9.46
N PRO A 90 8.51 18.38 9.43
CA PRO A 90 7.21 17.76 9.56
C PRO A 90 6.68 17.89 10.99
N ILE A 91 5.41 18.25 11.12
CA ILE A 91 4.65 18.25 12.36
C ILE A 91 3.73 17.03 12.41
N ARG A 92 3.34 16.59 13.59
CA ARG A 92 2.42 15.46 13.76
C ARG A 92 0.99 15.97 13.81
N LEU A 93 0.16 15.47 12.91
CA LEU A 93 -1.28 15.66 12.93
C LEU A 93 -1.92 14.44 13.61
N LEU A 94 -2.61 14.69 14.71
CA LEU A 94 -3.38 13.70 15.46
C LEU A 94 -4.82 14.17 15.55
N ILE A 95 -5.75 13.29 15.14
CA ILE A 95 -7.18 13.55 15.22
C ILE A 95 -7.82 12.44 16.05
N THR A 96 -8.36 12.79 17.21
CA THR A 96 -8.99 11.81 18.11
C THR A 96 -10.24 11.21 17.47
N ASP A 97 -10.59 9.99 17.87
CA ASP A 97 -11.69 9.19 17.29
C ASP A 97 -11.50 8.78 15.82
N THR A 98 -10.30 8.95 15.26
CA THR A 98 -9.96 8.53 13.89
C THR A 98 -8.64 7.75 13.85
N ILE A 99 -8.33 7.17 12.70
CA ILE A 99 -7.04 6.50 12.45
C ILE A 99 -5.90 7.48 12.11
N ILE A 100 -6.15 8.78 12.17
CA ILE A 100 -5.23 9.81 11.67
C ILE A 100 -4.23 10.14 12.79
N ASN A 101 -3.03 9.61 12.62
CA ASN A 101 -1.91 9.88 13.50
C ASN A 101 -0.61 9.84 12.69
N VAL A 102 -0.34 10.90 11.94
CA VAL A 102 0.66 10.92 10.87
C VAL A 102 1.49 12.20 10.89
N LEU A 103 2.73 12.11 10.39
CA LEU A 103 3.56 13.28 10.14
C LEU A 103 3.12 13.97 8.85
N VAL A 104 2.99 15.29 8.89
CA VAL A 104 2.53 16.13 7.79
C VAL A 104 3.40 17.38 7.68
N LEU A 105 3.48 17.92 6.47
CA LEU A 105 3.94 19.26 6.19
C LEU A 105 2.71 20.13 5.91
N LEU A 106 2.66 21.32 6.49
CA LEU A 106 1.62 22.29 6.19
C LEU A 106 1.93 22.93 4.84
N ALA A 107 1.10 22.65 3.83
CA ALA A 107 1.37 23.03 2.45
C ALA A 107 0.59 24.27 2.01
N VAL A 108 -0.64 24.44 2.50
CA VAL A 108 -1.46 25.62 2.25
C VAL A 108 -2.08 26.08 3.55
N HIS A 109 -2.05 27.39 3.75
CA HIS A 109 -2.74 28.09 4.81
C HIS A 109 -3.47 29.28 4.20
N ASN A 110 -4.79 29.17 4.08
CA ASN A 110 -5.64 30.27 3.63
C ASN A 110 -6.29 30.91 4.85
N THR A 111 -6.19 32.23 4.97
CA THR A 111 -6.80 32.98 6.07
C THR A 111 -7.91 33.88 5.53
N THR A 112 -9.06 33.87 6.21
CA THR A 112 -10.22 34.70 5.85
C THR A 112 -10.67 35.52 7.05
N PHE A 113 -10.89 36.82 6.82
CA PHE A 113 -11.52 37.70 7.80
C PHE A 113 -12.95 38.00 7.35
N LYS A 114 -13.94 37.70 8.19
CA LYS A 114 -15.35 37.92 7.86
C LYS A 114 -15.85 39.22 8.47
N GLY A 115 -16.57 40.01 7.67
CA GLY A 115 -17.28 41.18 8.17
C GLY A 115 -18.44 40.76 9.08
N GLY A 116 -18.53 41.36 10.27
CA GLY A 116 -19.57 41.04 11.27
C GLY A 116 -19.09 40.20 12.45
N GLU A 117 -17.91 39.59 12.35
CA GLU A 117 -17.29 38.76 13.40
C GLU A 117 -15.88 39.32 13.73
N PRO A 118 -15.80 40.55 14.28
CA PRO A 118 -14.53 41.21 14.51
C PRO A 118 -13.70 40.46 15.56
N GLY A 119 -12.48 40.09 15.17
CA GLY A 119 -11.53 39.38 16.02
C GLY A 119 -11.44 37.88 15.73
N ASP A 120 -12.46 37.29 15.09
CA ASP A 120 -12.41 35.90 14.69
C ASP A 120 -11.59 35.74 13.41
N VAL A 121 -10.72 34.73 13.40
CA VAL A 121 -9.82 34.49 12.28
C VAL A 121 -10.05 33.10 11.72
N TYR A 122 -10.69 33.05 10.55
CA TYR A 122 -10.96 31.81 9.85
C TYR A 122 -9.76 31.35 9.06
N TYR A 123 -9.56 30.03 9.02
CA TYR A 123 -8.51 29.44 8.24
C TYR A 123 -8.91 28.13 7.59
N GLU A 124 -8.22 27.81 6.51
CA GLU A 124 -8.24 26.52 5.84
C GLU A 124 -6.82 26.01 5.72
N LEU A 125 -6.60 24.77 6.13
CA LEU A 125 -5.29 24.12 6.06
C LEU A 125 -5.34 22.97 5.07
N VAL A 126 -4.31 22.87 4.24
CA VAL A 126 -3.99 21.68 3.46
C VAL A 126 -2.66 21.14 3.91
N CYS A 127 -2.68 19.97 4.51
CA CYS A 127 -1.53 19.23 4.99
C CYS A 127 -1.15 18.14 3.99
N ARG A 128 0.14 17.98 3.70
CA ARG A 128 0.67 16.89 2.87
C ARG A 128 1.40 15.90 3.77
N THR A 129 1.10 14.60 3.66
CA THR A 129 1.78 13.60 4.49
C THR A 129 3.27 13.56 4.20
N TRP A 130 4.09 13.61 5.25
CA TRP A 130 5.54 13.50 5.13
C TRP A 130 5.97 12.03 5.08
N ARG A 131 6.99 11.76 4.26
CA ARG A 131 7.67 10.46 4.19
C ARG A 131 9.16 10.71 4.12
N GLU A 132 9.93 9.85 4.75
CA GLU A 132 11.39 9.90 4.69
C GLU A 132 11.85 9.66 3.24
N VAL A 133 12.71 10.54 2.74
CA VAL A 133 13.34 10.38 1.43
C VAL A 133 14.51 9.42 1.59
N LYS A 134 14.28 8.14 1.29
CA LYS A 134 15.37 7.16 1.17
C LYS A 134 16.10 7.38 -0.15
N VAL A 135 17.07 8.30 -0.15
CA VAL A 135 17.97 8.50 -1.29
C VAL A 135 18.87 7.27 -1.39
N ARG A 136 18.58 6.38 -2.33
CA ARG A 136 19.53 5.34 -2.71
C ARG A 136 20.62 6.02 -3.53
N THR A 137 21.83 6.04 -3.01
CA THR A 137 22.98 6.53 -3.78
C THR A 137 23.21 5.61 -4.99
N THR A 138 23.79 6.12 -6.07
CA THR A 138 24.15 5.31 -7.24
C THR A 138 25.06 4.13 -6.89
N ALA A 139 25.82 4.21 -5.80
CA ALA A 139 26.61 3.10 -5.26
C ALA A 139 25.76 1.97 -4.64
N GLU A 140 24.65 2.29 -3.97
CA GLU A 140 23.69 1.28 -3.47
C GLU A 140 22.80 0.72 -4.59
N ALA A 141 22.54 1.49 -5.66
CA ALA A 141 21.88 0.98 -6.86
C ALA A 141 22.81 0.12 -7.74
N ALA A 142 24.12 0.32 -7.66
CA ALA A 142 25.14 -0.44 -8.39
C ALA A 142 25.60 -1.73 -7.66
N PHE A 143 25.08 -2.02 -6.48
CA PHE A 143 25.42 -3.22 -5.73
C PHE A 143 24.20 -3.82 -5.03
N PRO A 144 23.61 -4.92 -5.52
CA PRO A 144 23.55 -6.09 -4.67
C PRO A 144 25.00 -6.60 -4.57
N ALA A 145 25.80 -5.99 -3.69
CA ALA A 145 27.01 -6.64 -3.25
C ALA A 145 26.53 -7.88 -2.52
N SER A 146 26.53 -8.97 -3.27
CA SER A 146 27.03 -10.28 -2.85
C SER A 146 27.99 -10.11 -1.66
N THR A 147 27.43 -9.97 -0.46
CA THR A 147 27.96 -10.68 0.67
C THR A 147 27.57 -12.12 0.41
N ALA A 148 28.41 -12.78 -0.38
CA ALA A 148 28.60 -14.21 -0.32
C ALA A 148 29.11 -14.57 1.08
N GLY A 149 28.26 -14.40 2.09
CA GLY A 149 28.17 -15.38 3.15
C GLY A 149 27.58 -16.61 2.50
N VAL A 150 28.37 -17.68 2.46
CA VAL A 150 27.96 -19.01 2.01
C VAL A 150 26.92 -19.53 3.01
N ALA A 151 25.71 -18.99 2.96
CA ALA A 151 24.55 -19.52 3.66
C ALA A 151 23.82 -20.42 2.66
N GLN A 152 23.77 -21.70 3.01
CA GLN A 152 23.23 -22.78 2.21
C GLN A 152 21.91 -22.42 1.54
N ASN A 153 21.90 -22.68 0.24
CA ASN A 153 20.79 -22.52 -0.67
C ASN A 153 19.63 -23.43 -0.24
N GLN A 154 18.73 -22.94 0.61
CA GLN A 154 17.37 -23.48 0.69
C GLN A 154 16.46 -22.60 -0.16
N PRO A 155 15.96 -23.09 -1.31
CA PRO A 155 14.95 -22.38 -2.06
C PRO A 155 13.68 -22.31 -1.21
N ARG A 156 13.30 -21.10 -0.79
CA ARG A 156 11.94 -20.85 -0.27
C ARG A 156 10.97 -21.18 -1.40
N PRO A 157 9.96 -22.06 -1.19
CA PRO A 157 8.98 -22.34 -2.22
C PRO A 157 8.23 -21.06 -2.51
N ARG A 158 8.47 -20.46 -3.68
CA ARG A 158 7.47 -19.61 -4.32
C ARG A 158 6.25 -20.50 -4.47
N VAL A 159 5.11 -20.11 -3.89
CA VAL A 159 3.86 -20.84 -4.10
C VAL A 159 3.46 -20.57 -5.55
N ASP A 160 4.03 -21.34 -6.46
CA ASP A 160 3.55 -21.43 -7.82
C ASP A 160 2.12 -21.96 -7.74
N VAL A 161 1.15 -21.12 -8.07
CA VAL A 161 -0.28 -21.50 -8.25
C VAL A 161 -0.43 -22.29 -9.57
N LYS A 162 0.54 -23.18 -9.87
CA LYS A 162 0.34 -24.25 -10.83
C LYS A 162 -0.14 -25.44 -10.00
N PRO A 163 -1.30 -26.04 -10.31
CA PRO A 163 -1.73 -27.24 -9.61
C PRO A 163 -0.60 -28.27 -9.69
N VAL A 164 -0.07 -28.66 -8.53
CA VAL A 164 1.00 -29.65 -8.45
C VAL A 164 0.45 -30.93 -9.06
N PRO A 165 1.03 -31.43 -10.17
CA PRO A 165 0.49 -32.60 -10.82
C PRO A 165 0.61 -33.80 -9.88
N LYS A 166 -0.46 -34.56 -9.73
CA LYS A 166 -0.50 -35.71 -8.84
C LYS A 166 0.36 -36.82 -9.45
N ILE A 167 1.36 -37.32 -8.73
CA ILE A 167 2.24 -38.40 -9.23
C ILE A 167 1.72 -39.73 -8.68
N GLN A 168 1.54 -40.72 -9.55
CA GLN A 168 1.22 -42.09 -9.15
C GLN A 168 2.37 -43.04 -9.50
N THR A 169 2.67 -43.97 -8.59
CA THR A 169 3.69 -45.00 -8.81
C THR A 169 3.03 -46.28 -9.32
N VAL A 170 3.49 -46.77 -10.46
CA VAL A 170 3.03 -48.04 -11.06
C VAL A 170 3.37 -49.19 -10.12
N LYS A 171 2.38 -50.01 -9.75
CA LYS A 171 2.58 -51.24 -8.98
C LYS A 171 2.71 -52.44 -9.92
N PRO A 172 3.29 -53.57 -9.45
CA PRO A 172 3.31 -54.81 -10.22
C PRO A 172 1.90 -55.23 -10.65
N GLY A 173 1.69 -55.38 -11.96
CA GLY A 173 0.40 -55.78 -12.54
C GLY A 173 -0.55 -54.62 -12.89
N ASP A 174 -0.16 -53.36 -12.66
CA ASP A 174 -0.97 -52.21 -13.08
C ASP A 174 -0.94 -52.03 -14.61
N THR A 175 -2.06 -51.56 -15.16
CA THR A 175 -2.18 -51.07 -16.54
C THR A 175 -2.51 -49.58 -16.52
N LEU A 176 -2.15 -48.83 -17.58
CA LEU A 176 -2.52 -47.41 -17.69
C LEU A 176 -4.02 -47.18 -17.54
N TRP A 177 -4.83 -48.14 -18.00
CA TRP A 177 -6.29 -48.13 -17.84
C TRP A 177 -6.74 -48.28 -16.38
N ALA A 178 -6.14 -49.23 -15.65
CA ALA A 178 -6.43 -49.42 -14.22
C ALA A 178 -6.00 -48.20 -13.39
N ILE A 179 -4.85 -47.60 -13.74
CA ILE A 179 -4.34 -46.38 -13.10
C ILE A 179 -5.27 -45.20 -13.39
N ALA A 180 -5.75 -45.04 -14.63
CA ALA A 180 -6.70 -43.98 -15.00
C ALA A 180 -8.03 -44.13 -14.25
N LYS A 181 -8.56 -45.36 -14.18
CA LYS A 181 -9.79 -45.65 -13.42
C LYS A 181 -9.62 -45.34 -11.93
N LEU A 182 -8.45 -45.63 -11.36
CA LEU A 182 -8.16 -45.36 -9.95
C LEU A 182 -7.90 -43.87 -9.67
N ALA A 183 -7.28 -43.14 -10.60
CA ALA A 183 -6.92 -41.74 -10.44
C ALA A 183 -8.07 -40.76 -10.77
N TYR A 184 -8.88 -41.07 -11.79
CA TYR A 184 -9.93 -40.19 -12.31
C TYR A 184 -11.34 -40.78 -12.26
N GLY A 185 -11.51 -42.02 -11.79
CA GLY A 185 -12.78 -42.75 -11.87
C GLY A 185 -13.13 -43.27 -13.27
N ASP A 186 -12.34 -42.90 -14.28
CA ASP A 186 -12.60 -43.20 -15.69
C ASP A 186 -11.34 -43.80 -16.35
N GLY A 187 -11.44 -45.08 -16.72
CA GLY A 187 -10.36 -45.81 -17.38
C GLY A 187 -10.04 -45.28 -18.78
N SER A 188 -10.96 -44.59 -19.45
CA SER A 188 -10.76 -44.04 -20.80
C SER A 188 -9.70 -42.93 -20.83
N LYS A 189 -9.42 -42.29 -19.69
CA LYS A 189 -8.41 -41.23 -19.54
C LYS A 189 -6.96 -41.73 -19.55
N TRP A 190 -6.73 -43.02 -19.78
CA TRP A 190 -5.38 -43.59 -19.91
C TRP A 190 -4.55 -42.94 -21.02
N GLN A 191 -5.20 -42.45 -22.08
CA GLN A 191 -4.54 -41.76 -23.18
C GLN A 191 -3.88 -40.45 -22.70
N ALA A 192 -4.60 -39.63 -21.92
CA ALA A 192 -4.07 -38.38 -21.37
C ALA A 192 -2.86 -38.63 -20.46
N ILE A 193 -2.87 -39.72 -19.68
CA ILE A 193 -1.73 -40.15 -18.86
C ILE A 193 -0.55 -40.52 -19.75
N TYR A 194 -0.77 -41.30 -20.81
CA TYR A 194 0.29 -41.66 -21.75
C TYR A 194 0.88 -40.40 -22.39
N GLU A 195 0.05 -39.48 -22.86
CA GLU A 195 0.49 -38.23 -23.50
C GLU A 195 1.34 -37.35 -22.59
N ALA A 196 0.92 -37.19 -21.32
CA ALA A 196 1.68 -36.44 -20.32
C ALA A 196 3.01 -37.11 -19.93
N ASN A 197 3.18 -38.41 -20.20
CA ASN A 197 4.34 -39.20 -19.79
C ASN A 197 5.06 -39.88 -20.97
N LYS A 198 4.86 -39.42 -22.21
CA LYS A 198 5.48 -40.01 -23.41
C LYS A 198 7.01 -40.12 -23.29
N GLU A 199 7.64 -39.12 -22.68
CA GLU A 199 9.09 -39.12 -22.43
C GLU A 199 9.54 -40.19 -21.43
N THR A 200 8.66 -40.57 -20.48
CA THR A 200 8.98 -41.54 -19.43
C THR A 200 8.60 -42.98 -19.82
N ILE A 201 7.49 -43.17 -20.56
CA ILE A 201 7.00 -44.49 -20.99
C ILE A 201 7.69 -44.94 -22.30
N GLY A 202 8.13 -43.99 -23.12
CA GLY A 202 8.69 -44.30 -24.44
C GLY A 202 7.62 -44.67 -25.46
N PRO A 203 8.02 -45.19 -26.64
CA PRO A 203 7.13 -45.37 -27.79
C PRO A 203 6.08 -46.47 -27.60
N ASN A 204 6.25 -47.33 -26.59
CA ASN A 204 5.37 -48.47 -26.36
C ASN A 204 4.51 -48.24 -25.12
N LYS A 205 3.24 -47.87 -25.35
CA LYS A 205 2.24 -47.53 -24.34
C LYS A 205 1.98 -48.61 -23.28
N ASP A 206 2.22 -49.87 -23.61
CA ASP A 206 1.98 -51.00 -22.71
C ASP A 206 3.19 -51.33 -21.83
N LEU A 207 4.34 -50.67 -22.05
CA LEU A 207 5.58 -50.93 -21.35
C LEU A 207 5.73 -50.05 -20.09
N ILE A 208 4.77 -50.14 -19.18
CA ILE A 208 4.92 -49.54 -17.84
C ILE A 208 5.56 -50.53 -16.88
N ILE A 209 6.66 -50.10 -16.25
CA ILE A 209 7.47 -50.91 -15.35
C ILE A 209 7.07 -50.56 -13.91
N PRO A 210 6.92 -51.56 -13.02
CA PRO A 210 6.67 -51.31 -11.61
C PRO A 210 7.74 -50.39 -11.00
N GLY A 211 7.32 -49.38 -10.27
CA GLY A 211 8.18 -48.33 -9.71
C GLY A 211 8.29 -47.06 -10.56
N MET A 212 7.78 -47.06 -11.80
CA MET A 212 7.70 -45.85 -12.62
C MET A 212 6.72 -44.83 -12.01
N LYS A 213 7.12 -43.55 -12.02
CA LYS A 213 6.32 -42.43 -11.53
C LYS A 213 5.66 -41.74 -12.72
N LEU A 214 4.34 -41.80 -12.79
CA LEU A 214 3.54 -41.19 -13.84
C LEU A 214 2.88 -39.92 -13.32
N VAL A 215 3.03 -38.84 -14.08
CA VAL A 215 2.40 -37.54 -13.87
C VAL A 215 0.94 -37.64 -14.31
N MET A 216 0.01 -37.35 -13.41
CA MET A 216 -1.42 -37.32 -13.69
C MET A 216 -1.81 -35.90 -14.13
N PRO A 217 -2.19 -35.67 -15.40
CA PRO A 217 -2.72 -34.37 -15.84
C PRO A 217 -4.03 -34.04 -15.11
N ALA A 218 -4.38 -32.76 -14.97
CA ALA A 218 -5.67 -32.35 -14.39
C ALA A 218 -6.84 -32.64 -15.33
#